data_AF-A0A0D6LHZ7-F1
#
_entry.id   AF-A0A0D6LHZ7-F1
#
_cell.length_a   1.000
_cell.length_b   1.000
_cell.length_c   1.000
_cell.angle_alpha   90.00
_cell.angle_beta   90.00
_cell.angle_gamma   90.00
#
_symmetry.space_group_name_H-M   'P 1'
#
loop_
_entity.id
_entity.type
_entity.pdbx_description
1 polymer ?
#
loop_
_entity_poly.entity_id
_entity_poly.type
_entity_poly.pdbx_seq_one_letter_code
_entity_poly.pdbx_strand_id
1 'polypeptide(L)'
;LQDPTDGILGLAFTSLAVDRVVPPLINAINQNLLDQPLFTVWMEHRGKLEGAVGGVFTYGAVDTKNCGPVTAYEPLSSATYYQFKMAAIGMGSYTNSKVYQVISDTGTSFIGGPKTVTDALAKAAGAKVRSRSPGFS
;
A
#
# COMPACT_ATOMS: atom_id res chain seq x y z
N LEU A 1 -13.25 -11.17 -21.50
CA LEU A 1 -12.60 -10.64 -20.29
C LEU A 1 -11.90 -9.37 -20.70
N GLN A 2 -12.56 -8.24 -20.48
CA GLN A 2 -12.00 -6.91 -20.74
C GLN A 2 -11.52 -6.45 -19.37
N ASP A 3 -10.20 -6.48 -19.16
CA ASP A 3 -9.63 -5.77 -18.03
C ASP A 3 -9.96 -4.29 -18.26
N PRO A 4 -10.64 -3.60 -17.32
CA PRO A 4 -10.97 -2.18 -17.47
C PRO A 4 -9.73 -1.28 -17.48
N THR A 5 -8.54 -1.83 -17.24
CA THR A 5 -7.27 -1.12 -17.30
C THR A 5 -6.52 -1.41 -18.58
N ASP A 6 -6.12 -0.35 -19.29
CA ASP A 6 -5.30 -0.46 -20.51
C ASP A 6 -3.81 -0.69 -20.19
N GLY A 7 -3.39 -0.52 -18.92
CA GLY A 7 -2.00 -0.72 -18.52
C GLY A 7 -1.72 -0.45 -17.03
N ILE A 8 -0.48 -0.75 -16.63
CA ILE A 8 0.01 -0.60 -15.25
C ILE A 8 1.12 0.46 -15.22
N LEU A 9 0.96 1.48 -14.37
CA LEU A 9 2.00 2.46 -14.09
C LEU A 9 2.78 2.05 -12.83
N GLY A 10 3.99 1.53 -13.02
CA GLY A 10 4.88 1.13 -11.92
C GLY A 10 5.48 2.34 -11.19
N LEU A 11 5.16 2.48 -9.90
CA LEU A 11 5.74 3.51 -9.02
C LEU A 11 6.84 2.98 -8.09
N ALA A 12 7.23 1.71 -8.23
CA ALA A 12 8.27 1.08 -7.41
C ALA A 12 9.69 1.39 -7.95
N PHE A 13 10.70 0.88 -7.26
CA PHE A 13 12.12 1.13 -7.56
C PHE A 13 12.62 0.40 -8.81
N THR A 14 13.69 0.92 -9.39
CA THR A 14 14.39 0.38 -10.59
C THR A 14 14.81 -1.09 -10.44
N SER A 15 15.03 -1.55 -9.21
CA SER A 15 15.41 -2.93 -8.89
C SER A 15 14.31 -3.96 -9.21
N LEU A 16 13.05 -3.51 -9.35
CA LEU A 16 11.91 -4.33 -9.78
C LEU A 16 11.50 -4.11 -11.24
N ALA A 17 12.12 -3.17 -11.96
CA ALA A 17 11.79 -2.95 -13.36
C ALA A 17 12.26 -4.14 -14.21
N VAL A 18 11.33 -4.72 -14.98
CA VAL A 18 11.67 -5.67 -16.05
C VAL A 18 12.68 -4.96 -16.96
N ASP A 19 13.79 -5.64 -17.25
CA ASP A 19 14.91 -5.14 -18.07
C ASP A 19 15.69 -3.94 -17.50
N ARG A 20 15.57 -3.62 -16.20
CA ARG A 20 16.24 -2.47 -15.54
C ARG A 20 15.91 -1.11 -16.16
N VAL A 21 14.76 -1.00 -16.82
CA VAL A 21 14.28 0.27 -17.37
C VAL A 21 14.00 1.24 -16.21
N VAL A 22 14.36 2.51 -16.38
CA VAL A 22 14.13 3.53 -15.35
C VAL A 22 12.62 3.77 -15.19
N PRO A 23 12.04 3.57 -13.99
CA PRO A 23 10.61 3.82 -13.77
C PRO A 23 10.23 5.29 -14.02
N PRO A 24 9.00 5.58 -14.46
CA PRO A 24 8.58 6.94 -14.83
C PRO A 24 8.79 7.99 -13.73
N LEU A 25 8.50 7.64 -12.47
CA LEU A 25 8.70 8.55 -11.34
C LEU A 25 10.19 8.88 -11.13
N ILE A 26 11.06 7.86 -11.17
CA ILE A 26 12.50 8.03 -11.03
C ILE A 26 13.05 8.87 -12.19
N ASN A 27 12.54 8.65 -13.40
CA ASN A 27 12.90 9.45 -14.56
C ASN A 27 12.51 10.93 -14.38
N ALA A 28 11.31 11.21 -13.87
CA ALA A 28 10.86 12.58 -13.58
C ALA A 28 11.73 13.26 -12.50
N ILE A 29 12.11 12.51 -11.47
CA ILE A 29 13.05 12.98 -10.43
C ILE A 29 14.42 13.31 -11.04
N ASN A 30 14.98 12.40 -11.85
CA ASN A 30 16.29 12.60 -12.48
C ASN A 30 16.31 13.80 -13.44
N GLN A 31 15.17 14.13 -14.04
CA GLN A 31 14.99 15.28 -14.91
C GLN A 31 14.65 16.58 -14.13
N ASN A 32 14.59 16.54 -12.80
CA ASN A 32 14.18 17.65 -11.94
C ASN A 32 12.81 18.25 -12.34
N LEU A 33 11.85 17.41 -12.72
CA LEU A 33 10.49 17.83 -13.07
C LEU A 33 9.57 17.97 -11.85
N LEU A 34 10.02 17.53 -10.68
CA LEU A 34 9.26 17.57 -9.43
C LEU A 34 9.91 18.53 -8.44
N ASP A 35 9.09 19.30 -7.71
CA ASP A 35 9.58 20.19 -6.65
C ASP A 35 10.31 19.41 -5.54
N GLN A 36 9.84 18.20 -5.23
CA GLN A 36 10.48 17.27 -4.29
C GLN A 36 10.51 15.84 -4.87
N PRO A 37 11.51 15.02 -4.52
CA PRO A 37 11.64 13.65 -5.04
C PRO A 37 10.70 12.66 -4.33
N LEU A 38 9.40 12.94 -4.31
CA LEU A 38 8.39 12.13 -3.63
C LEU A 38 7.03 12.17 -4.34
N PHE A 39 6.12 11.30 -3.91
CA PHE A 39 4.71 11.33 -4.26
C PHE A 39 3.88 10.93 -3.05
N THR A 40 2.63 11.38 -3.00
CA THR A 40 1.63 10.94 -2.01
C THR A 40 0.44 10.32 -2.70
N VAL A 41 -0.11 9.29 -2.06
CA VAL A 41 -1.33 8.60 -2.49
C VAL A 41 -2.36 8.78 -1.41
N TRP A 42 -3.46 9.44 -1.75
CA TRP A 42 -4.63 9.53 -0.90
C TRP A 42 -5.74 8.66 -1.49
N MET A 43 -6.34 7.81 -0.66
CA MET A 43 -7.44 6.93 -1.04
C MET A 43 -8.69 7.34 -0.29
N GLU A 44 -9.77 7.60 -1.01
CA GLU A 44 -11.01 8.05 -0.40
C GLU A 44 -11.86 6.86 0.09
N HIS A 45 -12.37 6.95 1.32
CA HIS A 45 -13.28 5.93 1.83
C HIS A 45 -14.68 6.11 1.22
N ARG A 46 -14.99 5.35 0.17
CA ARG A 46 -16.25 5.45 -0.59
C ARG A 46 -17.19 4.25 -0.49
N GLY A 47 -16.83 3.20 0.24
CA GLY A 47 -17.68 2.00 0.34
C GLY A 47 -17.93 1.38 -1.05
N LYS A 48 -19.20 1.17 -1.42
CA LYS A 48 -19.60 0.57 -2.72
C LYS A 48 -20.09 1.58 -3.76
N LEU A 49 -19.77 2.87 -3.60
CA LEU A 49 -20.19 3.89 -4.57
C LEU A 49 -19.39 3.75 -5.87
N GLU A 50 -20.10 3.57 -6.98
CA GLU A 50 -19.52 3.54 -8.33
C GLU A 50 -19.55 4.93 -8.99
N GLY A 51 -18.56 5.24 -9.83
CA GLY A 51 -18.52 6.47 -10.63
C GLY A 51 -18.04 7.74 -9.91
N ALA A 52 -17.60 7.65 -8.65
CA ALA A 52 -16.99 8.75 -7.90
C ALA A 52 -15.46 8.71 -7.96
N VAL A 53 -14.80 9.85 -7.72
CA VAL A 53 -13.34 9.93 -7.53
C VAL A 53 -12.95 9.05 -6.35
N GLY A 54 -12.05 8.09 -6.56
CA GLY A 54 -11.64 7.10 -5.54
C GLY A 54 -10.37 7.48 -4.76
N GLY A 55 -9.66 8.53 -5.18
CA GLY A 55 -8.40 8.93 -4.59
C GLY A 55 -7.63 9.93 -5.46
N VAL A 56 -6.46 10.35 -4.99
CA VAL A 56 -5.59 11.32 -5.65
C VAL A 56 -4.13 10.87 -5.52
N PHE A 57 -3.39 11.00 -6.62
CA PHE A 57 -1.92 10.97 -6.63
C PHE A 57 -1.41 12.40 -6.71
N THR A 58 -0.50 12.77 -5.81
CA THR A 58 0.24 14.04 -5.88
C THR A 58 1.71 13.72 -6.10
N TYR A 59 2.30 14.26 -7.16
CA TYR A 59 3.72 14.10 -7.47
C TYR A 59 4.45 15.39 -7.09
N GLY A 60 5.60 15.28 -6.44
CA GLY A 60 6.44 16.42 -6.11
C GLY A 60 6.11 17.14 -4.80
N ALA A 61 5.06 16.75 -4.09
CA ALA A 61 4.65 17.40 -2.85
C ALA A 61 3.88 16.44 -1.93
N VAL A 62 3.86 16.78 -0.64
CA VAL A 62 2.95 16.16 0.33
C VAL A 62 1.57 16.77 0.13
N ASP A 63 0.54 15.93 -0.05
CA ASP A 63 -0.84 16.38 -0.15
C ASP A 63 -1.37 16.92 1.19
N THR A 64 -1.20 18.22 1.43
CA THR A 64 -1.70 18.90 2.63
C THR A 64 -3.20 19.18 2.59
N LYS A 65 -3.87 18.92 1.46
CA LYS A 65 -5.31 19.13 1.32
C LYS A 65 -6.08 17.94 1.85
N ASN A 66 -5.65 16.72 1.50
CA ASN A 66 -6.35 15.49 1.85
C ASN A 66 -5.69 14.70 3.00
N CYS A 67 -4.40 14.91 3.28
CA CYS A 67 -3.73 14.31 4.44
C CYS A 67 -3.81 15.22 5.68
N GLY A 68 -3.79 14.61 6.86
CA GLY A 68 -3.77 15.33 8.14
C GLY A 68 -2.42 16.00 8.44
N PRO A 69 -2.34 16.83 9.50
CA PRO A 69 -1.14 17.61 9.81
C PRO A 69 0.05 16.76 10.31
N VAL A 70 -0.17 15.49 10.64
CA VAL A 70 0.87 14.61 11.19
C VAL A 70 1.39 13.71 10.08
N THR A 71 2.66 13.88 9.74
CA THR A 71 3.40 12.95 8.86
C THR A 71 4.49 12.28 9.67
N ALA A 72 4.49 10.95 9.68
CA ALA A 72 5.58 10.14 10.23
C ALA A 72 6.34 9.48 9.09
N TYR A 73 7.66 9.42 9.20
CA TYR A 73 8.54 8.82 8.21
C TYR A 73 9.21 7.59 8.79
N GLU A 74 9.13 6.48 8.06
CA GLU A 74 9.82 5.24 8.40
C GLU A 74 10.87 4.94 7.32
N PRO A 75 12.14 4.68 7.70
CA PRO A 75 13.17 4.34 6.74
C PRO A 75 12.87 3.00 6.07
N LEU A 76 13.13 2.93 4.76
CA LEU A 76 12.98 1.69 4.02
C LEU A 76 14.01 0.66 4.49
N SER A 77 13.54 -0.57 4.69
CA SER A 77 14.42 -1.71 5.01
C SER A 77 14.95 -2.41 3.76
N SER A 78 14.30 -2.20 2.62
CA SER A 78 14.75 -2.63 1.29
C SER A 78 14.18 -1.67 0.23
N ALA A 79 15.01 -1.22 -0.71
CA ALA A 79 14.60 -0.40 -1.86
C ALA A 79 14.20 -1.25 -3.08
N THR A 80 13.55 -2.40 -2.82
CA THR A 80 12.89 -3.21 -3.85
C THR A 80 11.40 -2.87 -3.87
N TYR A 81 10.76 -2.94 -2.71
CA TYR A 81 9.40 -2.48 -2.48
C TYR A 81 9.39 -1.24 -1.58
N TYR A 82 8.22 -0.63 -1.37
CA TYR A 82 8.01 0.30 -0.25
C TYR A 82 7.98 -0.48 1.08
N GLN A 83 9.09 -1.14 1.40
CA GLN A 83 9.25 -2.04 2.53
C GLN A 83 9.88 -1.33 3.72
N PHE A 84 9.31 -1.47 4.91
CA PHE A 84 9.80 -0.90 6.16
C PHE A 84 9.64 -1.89 7.32
N LYS A 85 10.24 -1.56 8.48
CA LYS A 85 10.12 -2.37 9.68
C LYS A 85 8.94 -1.91 10.51
N MET A 86 8.11 -2.86 10.97
CA MET A 86 7.04 -2.61 11.92
C MET A 86 7.40 -3.22 13.26
N ALA A 87 7.36 -2.41 14.33
CA ALA A 87 7.80 -2.84 15.66
C ALA A 87 6.81 -3.76 16.38
N ALA A 88 5.50 -3.55 16.15
CA ALA A 88 4.45 -4.34 16.77
C ALA A 88 3.16 -4.30 15.94
N ILE A 89 2.33 -5.33 16.10
CA ILE A 89 0.97 -5.41 15.56
C ILE A 89 0.01 -5.68 16.72
N GLY A 90 -1.11 -4.97 16.79
CA GLY A 90 -2.10 -5.18 17.84
C GLY A 90 -3.52 -4.84 17.41
N MET A 91 -4.49 -5.50 18.06
CA MET A 91 -5.93 -5.25 17.91
C MET A 91 -6.65 -5.74 19.16
N GLY A 92 -7.46 -4.88 19.78
CA GLY A 92 -8.15 -5.22 21.03
C GLY A 92 -7.16 -5.69 22.10
N SER A 93 -7.37 -6.89 22.64
CA SER A 93 -6.49 -7.51 23.64
C SER A 93 -5.27 -8.24 23.07
N TYR A 94 -5.18 -8.41 21.75
CA TYR A 94 -4.03 -9.05 21.12
C TYR A 94 -2.94 -8.03 20.82
N THR A 95 -1.71 -8.34 21.22
CA THR A 95 -0.50 -7.57 20.85
C THR A 95 0.62 -8.55 20.55
N ASN A 96 1.38 -8.24 19.50
CA ASN A 96 2.56 -8.98 19.10
C ASN A 96 3.70 -8.00 18.80
N SER A 97 4.68 -7.96 19.70
CA SER A 97 5.85 -7.08 19.62
C SER A 97 7.02 -7.68 18.83
N LYS A 98 6.77 -8.70 18.01
CA LYS A 98 7.76 -9.19 17.06
C LYS A 98 7.92 -8.15 15.94
N VAL A 99 9.16 -7.87 15.57
CA VAL A 99 9.46 -7.01 14.41
C VAL A 99 9.11 -7.74 13.12
N TYR A 100 8.33 -7.10 12.25
CA TYR A 100 7.98 -7.61 10.93
C TYR A 100 8.55 -6.72 9.82
N GLN A 101 8.89 -7.33 8.69
CA GLN A 101 9.04 -6.60 7.44
C GLN A 101 7.66 -6.46 6.82
N VAL A 102 7.29 -5.23 6.46
CA VAL A 102 5.99 -4.88 5.91
C VAL A 102 6.17 -4.07 4.64
N ILE A 103 5.24 -4.19 3.70
CA ILE A 103 5.25 -3.46 2.44
C ILE A 103 3.99 -2.61 2.38
N SER A 104 4.14 -1.34 2.00
CA SER A 104 3.01 -0.53 1.54
C SER A 104 2.77 -0.82 0.06
N ASP A 105 1.60 -1.35 -0.28
CA ASP A 105 1.24 -1.74 -1.64
C ASP A 105 -0.15 -1.20 -2.01
N THR A 106 -0.19 -0.23 -2.91
CA THR A 106 -1.44 0.35 -3.42
C THR A 106 -2.15 -0.56 -4.42
N GLY A 107 -1.50 -1.63 -4.89
CA GLY A 107 -2.05 -2.59 -5.84
C GLY A 107 -2.82 -3.75 -5.17
N THR A 108 -2.68 -3.93 -3.85
CA THR A 108 -3.39 -4.98 -3.11
C THR A 108 -4.53 -4.39 -2.29
N SER A 109 -5.76 -4.89 -2.49
CA SER A 109 -6.94 -4.39 -1.79
C SER A 109 -7.06 -4.81 -0.32
N PHE A 110 -6.34 -5.86 0.09
CA PHE A 110 -6.44 -6.44 1.44
C PHE A 110 -5.14 -6.31 2.22
N ILE A 111 -5.27 -6.10 3.54
CA ILE A 111 -4.13 -6.22 4.45
C ILE A 111 -3.82 -7.71 4.63
N GLY A 112 -2.67 -8.14 4.10
CA GLY A 112 -2.16 -9.50 4.21
C GLY A 112 -1.11 -9.67 5.31
N GLY A 113 -0.93 -10.88 5.82
CA GLY A 113 0.11 -11.18 6.79
C GLY A 113 0.23 -12.67 7.13
N PRO A 114 1.19 -13.05 7.99
CA PRO A 114 1.35 -14.44 8.41
C PRO A 114 0.08 -14.99 9.07
N LYS A 115 -0.32 -16.21 8.70
CA LYS A 115 -1.57 -16.83 9.15
C LYS A 115 -1.75 -16.80 10.68
N THR A 116 -0.69 -17.05 11.44
CA THR A 116 -0.73 -17.02 12.91
C THR A 116 -1.11 -15.66 13.47
N VAL A 117 -0.68 -14.57 12.82
CA VAL A 117 -1.01 -13.21 13.22
C VAL A 117 -2.43 -12.86 12.78
N THR A 118 -2.80 -13.16 11.54
CA THR A 118 -4.14 -12.85 11.02
C THR A 118 -5.24 -13.63 11.76
N ASP A 119 -5.00 -14.89 12.11
CA ASP A 119 -5.95 -15.70 12.88
C ASP A 119 -6.14 -15.15 14.30
N ALA A 120 -5.05 -14.70 14.94
CA ALA A 120 -5.11 -14.09 16.26
C ALA A 120 -5.86 -12.74 16.26
N LEU A 121 -5.61 -11.90 15.24
CA LEU A 121 -6.36 -10.66 15.02
C LEU A 121 -7.84 -10.95 14.76
N ALA A 122 -8.16 -11.90 13.88
CA ALA A 122 -9.54 -12.29 13.58
C ALA A 122 -10.27 -12.78 14.83
N LYS A 123 -9.60 -13.57 15.68
CA LYS A 123 -10.14 -14.01 16.97
C LYS A 123 -10.37 -12.83 17.91
N ALA A 124 -9.43 -11.90 18.03
CA ALA A 124 -9.56 -10.71 18.86
C ALA A 124 -10.70 -9.79 18.39
N ALA A 125 -10.97 -9.75 17.08
CA ALA A 125 -12.09 -9.03 16.48
C ALA A 125 -13.45 -9.76 16.62
N GLY A 126 -13.48 -11.00 17.13
CA GLY A 126 -14.70 -11.81 17.19
C GLY A 126 -15.19 -12.30 15.82
N ALA A 127 -14.31 -12.35 14.81
CA ALA A 127 -14.68 -12.75 13.45
C ALA A 127 -15.03 -14.24 13.37
N LYS A 128 -16.03 -14.57 12.55
CA LYS A 128 -16.41 -15.95 12.23
C LYS A 128 -15.90 -16.30 10.84
N VAL A 129 -15.25 -17.46 10.72
CA VAL A 129 -14.84 -17.98 9.41
C VAL A 129 -16.09 -18.36 8.64
N ARG A 130 -16.26 -17.79 7.44
CA ARG A 130 -17.27 -18.26 6.50
C ARG A 130 -16.76 -19.56 5.87
N SER A 131 -17.39 -20.69 6.19
CA SER A 131 -17.12 -21.96 5.50
C SER A 131 -17.35 -21.76 4.00
N ARG A 132 -16.34 -22.08 3.17
CA ARG A 132 -16.38 -21.92 1.71
C ARG A 132 -17.65 -22.57 1.15
N SER A 133 -18.50 -21.79 0.49
CA SER A 133 -19.38 -22.33 -0.55
C SER A 133 -18.51 -22.64 -1.78
N PRO A 134 -18.71 -23.77 -2.47
CA PRO A 134 -17.91 -24.14 -3.64
C PRO A 134 -18.22 -23.17 -4.78
N GLY A 135 -17.31 -22.26 -5.12
CA GLY A 135 -17.56 -21.34 -6.23
C GLY A 135 -16.61 -20.16 -6.45
N PHE A 136 -15.43 -20.13 -5.82
CA PHE A 136 -14.39 -19.16 -6.21
C PHE A 136 -13.07 -19.92 -6.37
N SER A 137 -12.80 -20.28 -7.64
CA SER A 137 -11.48 -20.57 -8.17
C SER A 137 -10.94 -19.32 -8.83
#